data_AF-A0AAV2Z933-F1
#
_entry.id   AF-A0AAV2Z933-F1
#
_cell.length_a   1.000
_cell.length_b   1.000
_cell.length_c   1.000
_cell.angle_alpha   90.00
_cell.angle_beta   90.00
_cell.angle_gamma   90.00
#
_symmetry.space_group_name_H-M   'P 1'
#
loop_
_entity.id
_entity.type
_entity.pdbx_description
1 polymer ?
#
loop_
_entity_poly.entity_id
_entity_poly.type
_entity_poly.pdbx_seq_one_letter_code
_entity_poly.pdbx_strand_id
1 'polypeptide(L)'
;MTLHGRVFERHQRFQQADEAFKTEVQGLREHLLSVDVKYELFGYSQGCMVKPVYSVKGPALLRAIEQYLKEMKAPDTSDEYVRKVADALVLSGFITPQRETTALDNFAFTSDSFTAVSDVVADPQTKSVWSVQTGAIQAGALSRRKTGLLASLRGATSVKCYVVANDATHCVYVFDSDVSLRPAVTLDVTNATVEFDGSFTNGIKLITQSTGTEVFGTETKEQQDEWLNAFINAGAIYRETFNLASESVKSFYELKDYDMQGTEVEMSKYKGKVVLVVNVSSLCGLTPTNYPELTKLDEMYRDQGLEILAFPCNQFASQEPGTHEEIMEFVKQYNCKFQFFEKHDVNGANARPVFTYLKAKLPGSFGNFVKWNFTKFLVDRNGVPYKRYAPKDLPFSFEGDIKKLLAQDAQA
;
A
#
# COMPACT_ATOMS: atom_id res chain seq x y z
N MET A 1 0.36 2.16 8.59
CA MET A 1 1.72 2.13 8.02
C MET A 1 2.31 0.79 8.37
N THR A 2 2.64 -0.01 7.37
CA THR A 2 3.20 -1.36 7.54
C THR A 2 4.66 -1.30 7.09
N LEU A 3 5.54 -0.94 8.03
CA LEU A 3 6.98 -0.80 7.80
C LEU A 3 7.68 -2.08 8.31
N HIS A 4 7.88 -3.05 7.43
CA HIS A 4 8.54 -4.32 7.77
C HIS A 4 10.00 -4.34 7.32
N GLY A 5 10.85 -5.11 8.01
CA GLY A 5 12.24 -5.34 7.61
C GLY A 5 13.23 -4.84 8.66
N ARG A 6 14.43 -5.44 8.66
CA ARG A 6 15.42 -5.29 9.72
C ARG A 6 15.80 -3.85 9.99
N VAL A 7 15.93 -3.00 8.96
CA VAL A 7 16.25 -1.58 9.16
C VAL A 7 15.17 -0.85 9.95
N PHE A 8 13.91 -1.00 9.58
CA PHE A 8 12.79 -0.37 10.28
C PHE A 8 12.61 -0.92 11.69
N GLU A 9 12.77 -2.23 11.88
CA GLU A 9 12.70 -2.88 13.20
C GLU A 9 13.83 -2.41 14.13
N ARG A 10 15.06 -2.33 13.61
CA ARG A 10 16.23 -1.81 14.33
C ARG A 10 16.01 -0.35 14.73
N HIS A 11 15.52 0.48 13.81
CA HIS A 11 15.22 1.87 14.12
C HIS A 11 14.14 2.02 15.19
N GLN A 12 13.06 1.24 15.09
CA GLN A 12 11.98 1.27 16.07
C GLN A 12 12.48 0.93 17.46
N ARG A 13 13.38 -0.06 17.59
CA ARG A 13 14.04 -0.39 18.86
C ARG A 13 14.87 0.76 19.40
N PHE A 14 15.66 1.43 18.55
CA PHE A 14 16.42 2.61 18.97
C PHE A 14 15.52 3.73 19.49
N GLN A 15 14.38 3.96 18.83
CA GLN A 15 13.43 5.00 19.25
C GLN A 15 12.79 4.73 20.62
N GLN A 16 12.69 3.46 21.02
CA GLN A 16 12.16 3.05 22.33
C GLN A 16 13.17 3.24 23.48
N ALA A 17 14.44 3.50 23.19
CA ALA A 17 15.42 3.82 24.22
C ALA A 17 15.12 5.18 24.87
N ASP A 18 15.58 5.34 26.11
CA ASP A 18 15.40 6.59 26.86
C ASP A 18 16.17 7.77 26.21
N GLU A 19 15.66 8.98 26.41
CA GLU A 19 16.22 10.18 25.77
C GLU A 19 17.67 10.47 26.21
N ALA A 20 18.04 10.13 27.43
CA ALA A 20 19.40 10.33 27.92
C ALA A 20 20.38 9.42 27.16
N PHE A 21 20.04 8.15 26.98
CA PHE A 21 20.82 7.21 26.19
C PHE A 21 20.90 7.62 24.71
N LYS A 22 19.78 8.05 24.11
CA LYS A 22 19.79 8.55 22.71
C LYS A 22 20.69 9.78 22.55
N THR A 23 20.71 10.67 23.54
CA THR A 23 21.60 11.85 23.57
C THR A 23 23.07 11.46 23.68
N GLU A 24 23.41 10.48 24.53
CA GLU A 24 24.78 9.96 24.65
C GLU A 24 25.26 9.34 23.32
N VAL A 25 24.42 8.52 22.69
CA VAL A 25 24.71 7.91 21.38
C VAL A 25 24.90 8.98 20.30
N GLN A 26 24.10 10.05 20.33
CA GLN A 26 24.25 11.16 19.39
C GLN A 26 25.58 11.91 19.60
N GLY A 27 25.96 12.21 20.84
CA GLY A 27 27.25 12.82 21.15
C GLY A 27 28.44 11.96 20.70
N LEU A 28 28.34 10.63 20.90
CA LEU A 28 29.32 9.68 20.38
C LEU A 28 29.40 9.73 18.85
N ARG A 29 28.27 9.75 18.14
CA ARG A 29 28.27 9.86 16.67
C ARG A 29 29.00 11.10 16.20
N GLU A 30 28.76 12.25 16.83
CA GLU A 30 29.45 13.50 16.50
C GLU A 30 30.95 13.40 16.76
N HIS A 31 31.36 12.80 17.88
CA HIS A 31 32.77 12.54 18.18
C HIS A 31 33.43 11.62 17.13
N LEU A 32 32.79 10.50 16.78
CA LEU A 32 33.29 9.55 15.77
C LEU A 32 33.38 10.15 14.36
N LEU A 33 32.61 11.22 14.10
CA LEU A 33 32.63 11.97 12.84
C LEU A 33 33.61 13.15 12.83
N SER A 34 34.20 13.50 13.98
CA SER A 34 35.24 14.53 14.06
C SER A 34 36.42 14.18 13.16
N VAL A 35 37.06 15.21 12.58
CA VAL A 35 38.10 15.03 11.55
C VAL A 35 39.21 14.09 12.03
N ASP A 36 39.68 14.27 13.26
CA ASP A 36 40.80 13.50 13.82
C ASP A 36 40.42 12.03 14.03
N VAL A 37 39.22 11.77 14.55
CA VAL A 37 38.76 10.39 14.86
C VAL A 37 38.34 9.65 13.59
N LYS A 38 37.63 10.32 12.68
CA LYS A 38 37.06 9.69 11.48
C LYS A 38 38.12 9.02 10.62
N TYR A 39 39.21 9.71 10.32
CA TYR A 39 40.25 9.19 9.42
C TYR A 39 41.17 8.16 10.08
N GLU A 40 41.29 8.18 11.40
CA GLU A 40 41.99 7.14 12.16
C GLU A 40 41.15 5.86 12.25
N LEU A 41 39.85 6.01 12.51
CA LEU A 41 38.96 4.89 12.84
C LEU A 41 38.39 4.19 11.60
N PHE A 42 37.97 4.96 10.59
CA PHE A 42 37.34 4.40 9.39
C PHE A 42 38.36 4.22 8.27
N GLY A 43 38.70 2.96 8.02
CA GLY A 43 39.53 2.57 6.89
C GLY A 43 38.78 2.72 5.57
N TYR A 44 39.49 3.25 4.57
CA TYR A 44 39.04 3.37 3.19
C TYR A 44 39.50 2.14 2.39
N SER A 45 38.55 1.36 1.87
CA SER A 45 38.86 0.24 0.96
C SER A 45 38.46 0.61 -0.47
N GLN A 46 39.44 0.63 -1.38
CA GLN A 46 39.22 0.86 -2.82
C GLN A 46 39.58 -0.43 -3.58
N GLY A 47 38.58 -1.14 -4.09
CA GLY A 47 38.78 -2.27 -4.99
C GLY A 47 38.59 -1.84 -6.45
N CYS A 48 39.35 -2.38 -7.40
CA CYS A 48 39.21 -2.06 -8.84
C CYS A 48 37.78 -2.29 -9.40
N MET A 49 36.94 -3.08 -8.73
CA MET A 49 35.56 -3.36 -9.14
C MET A 49 34.50 -3.02 -8.06
N VAL A 50 34.91 -2.43 -6.93
CA VAL A 50 34.00 -2.14 -5.80
C VAL A 50 34.16 -0.67 -5.42
N LYS A 51 33.05 0.09 -5.45
CA LYS A 51 33.03 1.49 -5.02
C LYS A 51 33.56 1.61 -3.58
N PRO A 52 34.26 2.71 -3.26
CA PRO A 52 34.85 2.88 -1.94
C PRO A 52 33.80 2.87 -0.84
N VAL A 53 34.09 2.12 0.23
CA VAL A 53 33.26 2.04 1.43
C VAL A 53 34.15 2.32 2.63
N TYR A 54 33.70 3.24 3.49
CA TYR A 54 34.32 3.48 4.79
C TYR A 54 33.87 2.40 5.76
N SER A 55 34.84 1.76 6.40
CA SER A 55 34.56 0.65 7.31
C SER A 55 35.43 0.70 8.56
N VAL A 56 34.93 0.11 9.62
CA VAL A 56 35.62 0.03 10.92
C VAL A 56 35.63 -1.42 11.39
N LYS A 57 36.75 -1.84 11.98
CA LYS A 57 36.84 -3.12 12.69
C LYS A 57 36.15 -3.01 14.03
N GLY A 58 35.28 -3.95 14.36
CA GLY A 58 34.52 -3.91 15.61
C GLY A 58 35.40 -3.73 16.87
N PRO A 59 36.56 -4.42 17.02
CA PRO A 59 37.43 -4.19 18.17
C PRO A 59 38.03 -2.78 18.25
N ALA A 60 38.27 -2.14 17.10
CA ALA A 60 38.75 -0.75 17.08
C ALA A 60 37.63 0.21 17.48
N LEU A 61 36.40 -0.04 17.01
CA LEU A 61 35.22 0.73 17.40
C LEU A 61 34.93 0.61 18.91
N LEU A 62 34.97 -0.60 19.48
CA LEU A 62 34.75 -0.79 20.92
C LEU A 62 35.75 0.00 21.77
N ARG A 63 37.03 0.02 21.38
CA ARG A 63 38.06 0.85 22.06
C ARG A 63 37.76 2.35 21.96
N ALA A 64 37.36 2.82 20.78
CA ALA A 64 37.00 4.24 20.59
C ALA A 64 35.79 4.64 21.45
N ILE A 65 34.78 3.77 21.55
CA ILE A 65 33.61 3.99 22.41
C ILE A 65 34.02 4.02 23.89
N GLU A 66 34.81 3.04 24.35
CA GLU A 66 35.28 3.00 25.74
C GLU A 66 36.08 4.26 26.10
N GLN A 67 36.95 4.72 25.21
CA GLN A 67 37.71 5.96 25.40
C GLN A 67 36.79 7.18 25.50
N TYR A 68 35.84 7.33 24.58
CA TYR A 68 34.86 8.42 24.60
C TYR A 68 34.06 8.44 25.91
N LEU A 69 33.56 7.29 26.36
CA LEU A 69 32.78 7.20 27.61
C LEU A 69 33.61 7.60 28.83
N LYS A 70 34.91 7.22 28.88
CA LYS A 70 35.83 7.65 29.95
C LYS A 70 36.09 9.15 29.92
N GLU A 71 36.30 9.74 28.75
CA GLU A 71 36.53 11.18 28.58
C GLU A 71 35.30 12.00 29.02
N MET A 72 34.10 11.52 28.67
CA MET A 72 32.83 12.13 29.07
C MET A 72 32.43 11.85 30.51
N LYS A 73 33.22 11.05 31.24
CA LYS A 73 32.94 10.60 32.63
C LYS A 73 31.55 9.95 32.75
N ALA A 74 31.23 9.10 31.78
CA ALA A 74 29.98 8.33 31.78
C ALA A 74 29.86 7.50 33.08
N PRO A 75 28.64 7.32 33.61
CA PRO A 75 28.42 6.59 34.87
C PRO A 75 28.76 5.09 34.77
N ASP A 76 28.74 4.53 33.56
CA ASP A 76 29.07 3.13 33.28
C ASP A 76 30.03 3.06 32.08
N THR A 77 31.16 2.38 32.27
CA THR A 77 32.16 2.11 31.23
C THR A 77 32.51 0.63 31.17
N SER A 78 31.62 -0.25 31.64
CA SER A 78 31.79 -1.69 31.57
C SER A 78 31.77 -2.19 30.12
N ASP A 79 32.41 -3.33 29.86
CA ASP A 79 32.39 -3.96 28.53
C ASP A 79 30.97 -4.22 28.02
N GLU A 80 30.04 -4.54 28.94
CA GLU A 80 28.62 -4.72 28.63
C GLU A 80 27.99 -3.41 28.14
N TYR A 81 28.24 -2.31 28.85
CA TYR A 81 27.72 -1.00 28.45
C TYR A 81 28.35 -0.49 27.15
N VAL A 82 29.66 -0.66 26.96
CA VAL A 82 30.35 -0.32 25.70
C VAL A 82 29.71 -1.06 24.53
N ARG A 83 29.37 -2.35 24.69
CA ARG A 83 28.66 -3.14 23.66
C ARG A 83 27.24 -2.65 23.43
N LYS A 84 26.51 -2.29 24.49
CA LYS A 84 25.17 -1.70 24.38
C LYS A 84 25.19 -0.41 23.57
N VAL A 85 26.17 0.46 23.81
CA VAL A 85 26.37 1.70 23.04
C VAL A 85 26.76 1.39 21.58
N ALA A 86 27.62 0.38 21.35
CA ALA A 86 27.98 -0.07 20.01
C ALA A 86 26.77 -0.62 19.23
N ASP A 87 25.93 -1.45 19.85
CA ASP A 87 24.67 -1.92 19.27
C ASP A 87 23.78 -0.74 18.86
N ALA A 88 23.68 0.30 19.69
CA ALA A 88 22.90 1.49 19.38
C ALA A 88 23.39 2.26 18.14
N LEU A 89 24.68 2.19 17.80
CA LEU A 89 25.19 2.73 16.52
C LEU A 89 24.66 1.95 15.31
N VAL A 90 24.43 0.65 15.44
CA VAL A 90 23.78 -0.16 14.39
C VAL A 90 22.28 0.12 14.35
N LEU A 91 21.62 0.17 15.52
CA LEU A 91 20.18 0.40 15.63
C LEU A 91 19.74 1.78 15.13
N SER A 92 20.62 2.78 15.26
CA SER A 92 20.37 4.15 14.79
C SER A 92 20.74 4.38 13.31
N GLY A 93 21.28 3.37 12.62
CA GLY A 93 21.70 3.49 11.24
C GLY A 93 22.99 4.30 11.05
N PHE A 94 23.83 4.42 12.08
CA PHE A 94 25.15 5.04 11.92
C PHE A 94 26.10 4.11 11.16
N ILE A 95 26.08 2.82 11.50
CA ILE A 95 26.84 1.75 10.87
C ILE A 95 25.95 0.53 10.60
N THR A 96 26.39 -0.38 9.72
CA THR A 96 25.74 -1.68 9.49
C THR A 96 26.80 -2.78 9.40
N PRO A 97 26.55 -4.00 9.91
CA PRO A 97 27.51 -5.10 9.78
C PRO A 97 27.74 -5.48 8.31
N GLN A 98 28.99 -5.73 7.93
CA GLN A 98 29.30 -6.22 6.58
C GLN A 98 28.82 -7.66 6.37
N ARG A 99 28.86 -8.45 7.44
CA ARG A 99 28.27 -9.79 7.47
C ARG A 99 26.87 -9.69 8.04
N GLU A 100 25.89 -9.67 7.16
CA GLU A 100 24.50 -9.52 7.58
C GLU A 100 23.96 -10.79 8.26
N THR A 101 23.25 -10.56 9.37
CA THR A 101 22.57 -11.58 10.18
C THR A 101 21.09 -11.22 10.33
N THR A 102 20.25 -12.19 10.69
CA THR A 102 18.86 -11.93 11.09
C THR A 102 18.74 -11.30 12.48
N ALA A 103 19.85 -11.19 13.23
CA ALA A 103 19.87 -10.56 14.53
C ALA A 103 19.45 -9.08 14.48
N LEU A 104 18.69 -8.70 15.50
CA LEU A 104 18.22 -7.33 15.73
C LEU A 104 19.04 -6.61 16.82
N ASP A 105 19.92 -7.31 17.52
CA ASP A 105 20.81 -6.82 18.59
C ASP A 105 22.02 -7.75 18.74
N ASN A 106 22.92 -7.45 19.68
CA ASN A 106 24.07 -8.28 20.06
C ASN A 106 24.99 -8.61 18.88
N PHE A 107 25.40 -7.58 18.13
CA PHE A 107 26.24 -7.78 16.95
C PHE A 107 27.65 -8.24 17.34
N ALA A 108 28.27 -9.06 16.49
CA ALA A 108 29.56 -9.69 16.77
C ALA A 108 30.76 -8.72 16.62
N PHE A 109 30.77 -7.62 17.37
CA PHE A 109 31.81 -6.58 17.34
C PHE A 109 33.23 -7.09 17.64
N THR A 110 33.39 -8.28 18.19
CA THR A 110 34.72 -8.86 18.44
C THR A 110 35.38 -9.45 17.19
N SER A 111 34.59 -9.82 16.19
CA SER A 111 35.08 -10.46 14.96
C SER A 111 34.76 -9.67 13.70
N ASP A 112 33.68 -8.89 13.72
CA ASP A 112 33.08 -8.37 12.50
C ASP A 112 33.60 -6.98 12.12
N SER A 113 33.35 -6.62 10.86
CA SER A 113 33.62 -5.29 10.30
C SER A 113 32.29 -4.63 9.98
N PHE A 114 32.24 -3.31 10.16
CA PHE A 114 31.03 -2.52 9.99
C PHE A 114 31.27 -1.44 8.95
N THR A 115 30.25 -1.19 8.15
CA THR A 115 30.22 -0.15 7.11
C THR A 115 29.49 1.07 7.64
N ALA A 116 30.03 2.26 7.41
CA ALA A 116 29.33 3.50 7.71
C ALA A 116 28.13 3.69 6.78
N VAL A 117 26.97 4.06 7.34
CA VAL A 117 25.73 4.28 6.59
C VAL A 117 25.33 5.77 6.60
N SER A 118 25.82 6.54 7.56
CA SER A 118 25.58 7.98 7.63
C SER A 118 26.14 8.72 6.41
N ASP A 119 25.33 9.63 5.84
CA ASP A 119 25.66 10.46 4.66
C ASP A 119 26.96 11.28 4.80
N VAL A 120 27.42 11.52 6.04
CA VAL A 120 28.67 12.25 6.34
C VAL A 120 29.92 11.42 6.02
N VAL A 121 29.77 10.09 5.92
CA VAL A 121 30.86 9.14 5.72
C VAL A 121 30.59 8.22 4.54
N ALA A 122 29.34 7.86 4.26
CA ALA A 122 28.98 7.07 3.10
C ALA A 122 29.21 7.83 1.78
N ASP A 123 29.33 7.12 0.65
CA ASP A 123 29.35 7.74 -0.68
C ASP A 123 28.07 8.61 -0.82
N PRO A 124 28.14 9.91 -1.17
CA PRO A 124 26.96 10.78 -1.30
C PRO A 124 25.90 10.27 -2.27
N GLN A 125 26.24 9.32 -3.15
CA GLN A 125 25.30 8.64 -4.05
C GLN A 125 24.59 7.43 -3.41
N THR A 126 24.96 7.07 -2.18
CA THR A 126 24.43 5.92 -1.44
C THR A 126 23.04 6.26 -0.93
N LYS A 127 22.01 5.65 -1.52
CA LYS A 127 20.64 5.71 -1.00
C LYS A 127 20.28 4.39 -0.32
N SER A 128 20.86 4.13 0.85
CA SER A 128 20.58 2.90 1.61
C SER A 128 19.11 2.84 2.08
N VAL A 129 18.64 1.67 2.52
CA VAL A 129 17.32 1.55 3.15
C VAL A 129 17.19 2.51 4.35
N TRP A 130 18.27 2.70 5.12
CA TRP A 130 18.33 3.69 6.21
C TRP A 130 18.09 5.13 5.74
N SER A 131 18.67 5.52 4.61
CA SER A 131 18.54 6.90 4.09
C SER A 131 17.14 7.25 3.59
N VAL A 132 16.32 6.26 3.25
CA VAL A 132 14.94 6.45 2.73
C VAL A 132 13.88 6.15 3.78
N GLN A 133 14.28 5.99 5.04
CA GLN A 133 13.39 5.65 6.14
C GLN A 133 12.46 6.82 6.50
N THR A 134 13.00 8.06 6.49
CA THR A 134 12.20 9.27 6.72
C THR A 134 11.19 9.45 5.59
N GLY A 135 9.90 9.54 5.92
CA GLY A 135 8.82 9.66 4.95
C GLY A 135 8.36 8.33 4.33
N ALA A 136 8.97 7.19 4.70
CA ALA A 136 8.50 5.89 4.28
C ALA A 136 7.10 5.62 4.84
N ILE A 137 6.17 5.23 3.97
CA ILE A 137 4.77 4.95 4.33
C ILE A 137 4.42 3.45 4.24
N GLN A 138 5.20 2.70 3.46
CA GLN A 138 5.11 1.24 3.33
C GLN A 138 6.50 0.68 3.02
N ALA A 139 6.86 -0.44 3.65
CA ALA A 139 8.11 -1.12 3.35
C ALA A 139 7.98 -2.64 3.56
N GLY A 140 8.53 -3.44 2.65
CA GLY A 140 8.43 -4.90 2.75
C GLY A 140 8.94 -5.66 1.52
N ALA A 141 8.97 -6.98 1.66
CA ALA A 141 9.40 -7.88 0.59
C ALA A 141 8.29 -8.05 -0.46
N LEU A 142 8.65 -7.95 -1.74
CA LEU A 142 7.77 -8.18 -2.89
C LEU A 142 8.45 -9.11 -3.90
N SER A 143 7.64 -9.75 -4.75
CA SER A 143 8.14 -10.37 -5.97
C SER A 143 8.15 -9.33 -7.09
N ARG A 144 9.22 -9.25 -7.87
CA ARG A 144 9.37 -8.35 -9.02
C ARG A 144 9.57 -9.15 -10.30
N ARG A 145 8.88 -8.79 -11.37
CA ARG A 145 9.01 -9.44 -12.68
C ARG A 145 10.40 -9.17 -13.26
N LYS A 146 11.12 -10.20 -13.71
CA LYS A 146 12.38 -10.00 -14.47
C LYS A 146 12.08 -9.39 -15.84
N THR A 147 12.84 -8.38 -16.23
CA THR A 147 12.85 -7.81 -17.58
C THR A 147 14.13 -8.23 -18.31
N GLY A 148 14.03 -8.66 -19.58
CA GLY A 148 15.19 -9.06 -20.41
C GLY A 148 14.88 -10.09 -21.50
N LEU A 149 15.73 -10.13 -22.54
CA LEU A 149 15.52 -10.92 -23.78
C LEU A 149 15.36 -12.44 -23.56
N LEU A 150 15.92 -12.97 -22.47
CA LEU A 150 15.89 -14.40 -22.12
C LEU A 150 14.73 -14.78 -21.18
N ALA A 151 14.08 -13.80 -20.54
CA ALA A 151 12.96 -14.04 -19.62
C ALA A 151 11.64 -14.31 -20.36
N SER A 152 11.47 -13.79 -21.57
CA SER A 152 10.30 -14.02 -22.42
C SER A 152 10.19 -15.46 -22.96
N LEU A 153 11.29 -16.22 -22.96
CA LEU A 153 11.36 -17.58 -23.51
C LEU A 153 11.02 -18.70 -22.49
N ARG A 154 10.95 -18.39 -21.19
CA ARG A 154 10.78 -19.41 -20.11
C ARG A 154 9.57 -19.19 -19.20
N GLY A 155 8.62 -18.35 -19.60
CA GLY A 155 7.54 -17.89 -18.71
C GLY A 155 8.05 -16.85 -17.70
N ALA A 156 7.15 -16.04 -17.14
CA ALA A 156 7.51 -14.89 -16.30
C ALA A 156 8.30 -15.31 -15.05
N THR A 157 9.62 -15.26 -15.11
CA THR A 157 10.49 -15.46 -13.95
C THR A 157 10.44 -14.23 -13.05
N SER A 158 10.24 -14.43 -11.74
CA SER A 158 10.29 -13.37 -10.72
C SER A 158 11.59 -13.40 -9.92
N VAL A 159 11.91 -12.28 -9.27
CA VAL A 159 12.93 -12.19 -8.22
C VAL A 159 12.32 -11.60 -6.97
N LYS A 160 12.80 -12.03 -5.80
CA LYS A 160 12.49 -11.33 -4.56
C LYS A 160 13.22 -9.99 -4.54
N CYS A 161 12.55 -8.97 -4.05
CA CYS A 161 13.09 -7.65 -3.82
C CYS A 161 12.49 -7.08 -2.52
N TYR A 162 13.06 -5.99 -2.04
CA TYR A 162 12.54 -5.23 -0.92
C TYR A 162 12.17 -3.84 -1.40
N VAL A 163 10.94 -3.40 -1.13
CA VAL A 163 10.41 -2.14 -1.66
C VAL A 163 10.13 -1.19 -0.51
N VAL A 164 10.36 0.10 -0.74
CA VAL A 164 9.99 1.19 0.17
C VAL A 164 9.24 2.24 -0.64
N ALA A 165 7.96 2.47 -0.33
CA ALA A 165 7.20 3.60 -0.84
C ALA A 165 7.36 4.79 0.11
N ASN A 166 7.73 5.95 -0.42
CA ASN A 166 8.06 7.12 0.38
C ASN A 166 7.29 8.35 -0.12
N ASP A 167 6.49 8.93 0.77
CA ASP A 167 5.65 10.10 0.49
C ASP A 167 6.47 11.39 0.45
N ALA A 168 7.42 11.55 1.38
CA ALA A 168 8.23 12.77 1.45
C ALA A 168 9.11 12.98 0.20
N THR A 169 9.54 11.90 -0.44
CA THR A 169 10.40 11.98 -1.64
C THR A 169 9.68 11.71 -2.95
N HIS A 170 8.37 11.42 -2.92
CA HIS A 170 7.58 10.98 -4.07
C HIS A 170 8.28 9.88 -4.90
N CYS A 171 8.89 8.92 -4.20
CA CYS A 171 9.65 7.84 -4.80
C CYS A 171 9.21 6.46 -4.28
N VAL A 172 9.33 5.45 -5.14
CA VAL A 172 9.36 4.04 -4.75
C VAL A 172 10.77 3.50 -4.96
N TYR A 173 11.41 3.06 -3.88
CA TYR A 173 12.76 2.51 -3.90
C TYR A 173 12.69 0.98 -3.90
N VAL A 174 13.39 0.35 -4.85
CA VAL A 174 13.48 -1.09 -4.97
C VAL A 174 14.91 -1.52 -4.65
N PHE A 175 15.06 -2.37 -3.65
CA PHE A 175 16.30 -2.92 -3.13
C PHE A 175 16.36 -4.42 -3.35
N ASP A 176 17.57 -4.98 -3.32
CA ASP A 176 17.76 -6.44 -3.35
C ASP A 176 17.41 -7.08 -1.98
N SER A 177 17.53 -6.30 -0.89
CA SER A 177 17.21 -6.71 0.48
C SER A 177 16.88 -5.52 1.38
N ASP A 178 16.30 -5.81 2.54
CA ASP A 178 15.93 -4.86 3.61
C ASP A 178 17.11 -4.18 4.32
N VAL A 179 18.35 -4.54 3.99
CA VAL A 179 19.59 -3.96 4.52
C VAL A 179 20.51 -3.45 3.41
N SER A 180 19.99 -3.35 2.19
CA SER A 180 20.78 -2.92 1.03
C SER A 180 21.29 -1.49 1.19
N LEU A 181 22.55 -1.27 0.80
CA LEU A 181 23.18 0.04 0.84
C LEU A 181 22.81 0.91 -0.37
N ARG A 182 22.16 0.37 -1.39
CA ARG A 182 21.72 1.12 -2.57
C ARG A 182 20.49 0.46 -3.19
N PRO A 183 19.62 1.24 -3.85
CA PRO A 183 18.50 0.67 -4.57
C PRO A 183 19.01 0.02 -5.86
N ALA A 184 18.40 -1.09 -6.24
CA ALA A 184 18.49 -1.63 -7.59
C ALA A 184 17.80 -0.70 -8.59
N VAL A 185 16.66 -0.10 -8.19
CA VAL A 185 15.92 0.89 -8.98
C VAL A 185 15.29 1.94 -8.07
N THR A 186 15.27 3.20 -8.50
CA THR A 186 14.48 4.27 -7.88
C THR A 186 13.45 4.74 -8.89
N LEU A 187 12.18 4.74 -8.49
CA LEU A 187 11.03 5.09 -9.33
C LEU A 187 10.46 6.42 -8.83
N ASP A 188 10.61 7.50 -9.60
CA ASP A 188 9.91 8.77 -9.33
C ASP A 188 8.43 8.59 -9.71
N VAL A 189 7.54 8.83 -8.74
CA VAL A 189 6.09 8.61 -8.92
C VAL A 189 5.27 9.88 -9.11
N THR A 190 5.89 11.06 -9.18
CA THR A 190 5.21 12.37 -9.27
C THR A 190 4.27 12.51 -10.48
N ASN A 191 4.43 11.68 -11.51
CA ASN A 191 3.50 11.54 -12.65
C ASN A 191 3.38 10.08 -13.11
N ALA A 192 3.69 9.14 -12.22
CA ALA A 192 3.57 7.72 -12.53
C ALA A 192 2.11 7.30 -12.47
N THR A 193 1.81 6.18 -13.12
CA THR A 193 0.50 5.56 -13.03
C THR A 193 0.63 4.18 -12.40
N VAL A 194 -0.32 3.83 -11.54
CA VAL A 194 -0.35 2.52 -10.89
C VAL A 194 -1.67 1.83 -11.21
N GLU A 195 -1.60 0.54 -11.55
CA GLU A 195 -2.76 -0.26 -11.89
C GLU A 195 -2.59 -1.70 -11.38
N PHE A 196 -3.70 -2.43 -11.28
CA PHE A 196 -3.64 -3.88 -11.07
C PHE A 196 -3.15 -4.58 -12.33
N ASP A 197 -2.39 -5.65 -12.18
CA ASP A 197 -1.82 -6.41 -13.29
C ASP A 197 -2.17 -7.89 -13.17
N GLY A 198 -2.91 -8.41 -14.16
CA GLY A 198 -3.29 -9.82 -14.23
C GLY A 198 -2.21 -10.75 -14.76
N SER A 199 -1.05 -10.24 -15.21
CA SER A 199 0.05 -11.07 -15.73
C SER A 199 0.94 -11.64 -14.62
N PHE A 200 0.65 -11.29 -13.36
CA PHE A 200 1.44 -11.66 -12.19
C PHE A 200 0.51 -11.95 -11.01
N THR A 201 0.83 -12.94 -10.18
CA THR A 201 0.01 -13.27 -9.00
C THR A 201 -0.13 -12.04 -8.10
N ASN A 202 -1.38 -11.61 -7.90
CA ASN A 202 -1.70 -10.38 -7.18
C ASN A 202 -0.83 -9.19 -7.66
N GLY A 203 -0.75 -9.02 -8.98
CA GLY A 203 0.19 -8.09 -9.61
C GLY A 203 -0.17 -6.62 -9.50
N ILE A 204 0.82 -5.76 -9.32
CA ILE A 204 0.70 -4.30 -9.36
C ILE A 204 1.68 -3.80 -10.41
N LYS A 205 1.18 -3.08 -11.42
CA LYS A 205 2.01 -2.43 -12.43
C LYS A 205 2.17 -0.96 -12.09
N LEU A 206 3.41 -0.52 -12.01
CA LEU A 206 3.79 0.87 -11.84
C LEU A 206 4.50 1.34 -13.12
N ILE A 207 3.96 2.37 -13.75
CA ILE A 207 4.46 2.91 -15.01
C ILE A 207 4.99 4.31 -14.74
N THR A 208 6.28 4.49 -14.97
CA THR A 208 7.01 5.75 -14.76
C THR A 208 7.52 6.28 -16.10
N GLN A 209 7.65 7.60 -16.23
CA GLN A 209 8.18 8.19 -17.46
C GLN A 209 9.69 7.97 -17.62
N SER A 210 10.43 7.96 -16.50
CA SER A 210 11.89 7.91 -16.49
C SER A 210 12.46 6.49 -16.57
N THR A 211 11.82 5.53 -15.90
CA THR A 211 12.32 4.14 -15.75
C THR A 211 11.47 3.08 -16.45
N GLY A 212 10.34 3.47 -17.07
CA GLY A 212 9.43 2.57 -17.76
C GLY A 212 8.50 1.82 -16.80
N THR A 213 8.26 0.53 -17.08
CA THR A 213 7.25 -0.28 -16.39
C THR A 213 7.88 -1.29 -15.43
N GLU A 214 7.47 -1.21 -14.17
CA GLU A 214 7.74 -2.23 -13.15
C GLU A 214 6.47 -3.00 -12.81
N VAL A 215 6.60 -4.30 -12.60
CA VAL A 215 5.50 -5.15 -12.14
C VAL A 215 5.94 -5.89 -10.88
N PHE A 216 5.20 -5.65 -9.80
CA PHE A 216 5.36 -6.28 -8.51
C PHE A 216 4.24 -7.29 -8.28
N GLY A 217 4.43 -8.23 -7.38
CA GLY A 217 3.40 -9.15 -6.92
C GLY A 217 3.55 -9.44 -5.44
N THR A 218 2.40 -9.72 -4.85
CA THR A 218 2.22 -9.93 -3.42
C THR A 218 1.73 -11.35 -3.14
N GLU A 219 1.87 -11.80 -1.90
CA GLU A 219 1.43 -13.14 -1.52
C GLU A 219 -0.09 -13.23 -1.46
N THR A 220 -0.74 -12.15 -1.01
CA THR A 220 -2.20 -12.08 -0.88
C THR A 220 -2.80 -10.89 -1.62
N LYS A 221 -4.12 -10.94 -1.81
CA LYS A 221 -4.91 -9.85 -2.41
C LYS A 221 -4.90 -8.60 -1.52
N GLU A 222 -4.96 -8.79 -0.20
CA GLU A 222 -4.92 -7.71 0.78
C GLU A 222 -3.61 -6.93 0.69
N GLN A 223 -2.48 -7.65 0.60
CA GLN A 223 -1.18 -7.00 0.37
C GLN A 223 -1.15 -6.24 -0.96
N GLN A 224 -1.81 -6.75 -2.01
CA GLN A 224 -1.89 -6.06 -3.31
C GLN A 224 -2.54 -4.69 -3.16
N ASP A 225 -3.66 -4.65 -2.45
CA ASP A 225 -4.43 -3.42 -2.22
C ASP A 225 -3.68 -2.45 -1.30
N GLU A 226 -3.00 -2.95 -0.26
CA GLU A 226 -2.14 -2.13 0.60
C GLU A 226 -0.99 -1.47 -0.19
N TRP A 227 -0.29 -2.24 -1.02
CA TRP A 227 0.82 -1.73 -1.83
C TRP A 227 0.36 -0.78 -2.93
N LEU A 228 -0.79 -1.06 -3.56
CA LEU A 228 -1.39 -0.14 -4.53
C LEU A 228 -1.70 1.21 -3.86
N ASN A 229 -2.34 1.20 -2.70
CA ASN A 229 -2.63 2.41 -1.93
C ASN A 229 -1.36 3.13 -1.48
N ALA A 230 -0.31 2.39 -1.10
CA ALA A 230 0.98 2.99 -0.76
C ALA A 230 1.60 3.72 -1.94
N PHE A 231 1.55 3.17 -3.16
CA PHE A 231 2.04 3.84 -4.35
C PHE A 231 1.21 5.09 -4.69
N ILE A 232 -0.12 5.03 -4.51
CA ILE A 232 -1.00 6.20 -4.68
C ILE A 232 -0.65 7.30 -3.67
N ASN A 233 -0.52 6.92 -2.39
CA ASN A 233 -0.16 7.86 -1.32
C ASN A 233 1.24 8.46 -1.52
N ALA A 234 2.17 7.73 -2.14
CA ALA A 234 3.48 8.27 -2.51
C ALA A 234 3.42 9.25 -3.71
N GLY A 235 2.31 9.33 -4.44
CA GLY A 235 2.09 10.27 -5.54
C GLY A 235 1.70 9.65 -6.88
N ALA A 236 1.66 8.31 -7.00
CA ALA A 236 1.23 7.67 -8.24
C ALA A 236 -0.27 7.89 -8.49
N ILE A 237 -0.64 8.02 -9.76
CA ILE A 237 -2.03 8.18 -10.18
C ILE A 237 -2.61 6.79 -10.46
N TYR A 238 -3.65 6.39 -9.73
CA TYR A 238 -4.32 5.14 -10.05
C TYR A 238 -4.94 5.21 -11.45
N ARG A 239 -4.52 4.31 -12.34
CA ARG A 239 -5.19 4.03 -13.60
C ARG A 239 -5.98 2.75 -13.45
N GLU A 240 -7.27 2.89 -13.60
CA GLU A 240 -8.12 1.73 -13.77
C GLU A 240 -7.83 1.14 -15.15
N THR A 241 -7.42 -0.12 -15.21
CA THR A 241 -7.49 -0.89 -16.46
C THR A 241 -8.96 -1.09 -16.78
N PHE A 242 -9.59 -0.09 -17.40
CA PHE A 242 -10.91 -0.26 -17.97
C PHE A 242 -10.80 -1.40 -18.98
N ASN A 243 -11.60 -2.45 -18.83
CA ASN A 243 -11.89 -3.30 -19.98
C ASN A 243 -12.43 -2.36 -21.06
N LEU A 244 -11.69 -2.22 -22.17
CA LEU A 244 -11.95 -1.26 -23.25
C LEU A 244 -13.40 -1.33 -23.79
N ALA A 245 -14.08 -2.47 -23.61
CA ALA A 245 -15.49 -2.64 -23.93
C ALA A 245 -16.44 -1.70 -23.15
N SER A 246 -16.03 -1.21 -21.96
CA SER A 246 -16.87 -0.34 -21.12
C SER A 246 -16.89 1.13 -21.57
N GLU A 247 -15.90 1.61 -22.33
CA GLU A 247 -15.89 2.99 -22.84
C GLU A 247 -16.94 3.22 -23.93
N SER A 248 -17.31 2.17 -24.67
CA SER A 248 -18.37 2.23 -25.68
C SER A 248 -19.79 2.18 -25.11
N VAL A 249 -19.95 1.79 -23.84
CA VAL A 249 -21.26 1.69 -23.18
C VAL A 249 -21.84 3.09 -22.98
N LYS A 250 -23.01 3.34 -23.54
CA LYS A 250 -23.65 4.67 -23.51
C LYS A 250 -24.68 4.81 -22.40
N SER A 251 -25.27 3.70 -21.97
CA SER A 251 -26.31 3.66 -20.95
C SER A 251 -26.09 2.51 -19.99
N PHE A 252 -26.51 2.70 -18.74
CA PHE A 252 -26.58 1.63 -17.75
C PHE A 252 -27.38 0.42 -18.26
N TYR A 253 -28.38 0.63 -19.11
CA TYR A 253 -29.27 -0.42 -19.62
C TYR A 253 -28.63 -1.38 -20.63
N GLU A 254 -27.45 -1.05 -21.18
CA GLU A 254 -26.69 -1.95 -22.06
C GLU A 254 -25.87 -2.99 -21.28
N LEU A 255 -25.86 -2.88 -19.95
CA LEU A 255 -25.10 -3.75 -19.07
C LEU A 255 -25.94 -4.93 -18.61
N LYS A 256 -25.24 -5.96 -18.15
CA LYS A 256 -25.82 -7.16 -17.56
C LYS A 256 -24.90 -7.68 -16.47
N ASP A 257 -25.45 -8.51 -15.59
CA ASP A 257 -24.71 -9.14 -14.52
C ASP A 257 -25.38 -10.41 -14.02
N TYR A 258 -24.75 -11.14 -13.10
CA TYR A 258 -25.30 -12.39 -12.57
C TYR A 258 -25.84 -12.22 -11.15
N ASP A 259 -27.03 -12.75 -10.90
CA ASP A 259 -27.62 -12.78 -9.57
C ASP A 259 -26.98 -13.84 -8.65
N MET A 260 -27.42 -13.92 -7.40
CA MET A 260 -26.91 -14.89 -6.42
C MET A 260 -27.07 -16.36 -6.84
N GLN A 261 -27.96 -16.65 -7.80
CA GLN A 261 -28.18 -17.98 -8.35
C GLN A 261 -27.37 -18.22 -9.63
N GLY A 262 -26.56 -17.26 -10.07
CA GLY A 262 -25.81 -17.30 -11.32
C GLY A 262 -26.68 -17.05 -12.56
N THR A 263 -27.90 -16.53 -12.38
CA THR A 263 -28.78 -16.18 -13.50
C THR A 263 -28.43 -14.80 -14.03
N GLU A 264 -28.32 -14.68 -15.36
CA GLU A 264 -28.04 -13.39 -16.01
C GLU A 264 -29.25 -12.46 -15.86
N VAL A 265 -28.98 -11.24 -15.41
CA VAL A 265 -29.92 -10.14 -15.25
C VAL A 265 -29.44 -8.97 -16.08
N GLU A 266 -30.22 -8.62 -17.11
CA GLU A 266 -29.97 -7.41 -17.88
C GLU A 266 -30.39 -6.16 -17.10
N MET A 267 -29.57 -5.12 -17.13
CA MET A 267 -29.92 -3.84 -16.49
C MET A 267 -31.07 -3.12 -17.19
N SER A 268 -31.37 -3.49 -18.44
CA SER A 268 -32.57 -3.09 -19.19
C SER A 268 -33.89 -3.35 -18.43
N LYS A 269 -33.91 -4.35 -17.54
CA LYS A 269 -35.02 -4.66 -16.60
C LYS A 269 -35.43 -3.45 -15.76
N TYR A 270 -34.50 -2.54 -15.48
CA TYR A 270 -34.70 -1.38 -14.63
C TYR A 270 -34.98 -0.08 -15.43
N LYS A 271 -35.37 -0.20 -16.71
CA LYS A 271 -35.72 0.97 -17.54
C LYS A 271 -36.87 1.77 -16.92
N GLY A 272 -36.72 3.09 -16.85
CA GLY A 272 -37.72 3.99 -16.26
C GLY A 272 -37.69 4.05 -14.73
N LYS A 273 -36.78 3.31 -14.08
CA LYS A 273 -36.59 3.29 -12.62
C LYS A 273 -35.40 4.15 -12.21
N VAL A 274 -35.46 4.72 -11.01
CA VAL A 274 -34.28 5.29 -10.35
C VAL A 274 -33.53 4.13 -9.70
N VAL A 275 -32.26 3.94 -10.04
CA VAL A 275 -31.49 2.77 -9.59
C VAL A 275 -30.37 3.20 -8.65
N LEU A 276 -30.35 2.63 -7.45
CA LEU A 276 -29.28 2.81 -6.47
C LEU A 276 -28.39 1.55 -6.45
N VAL A 277 -27.20 1.66 -7.01
CA VAL A 277 -26.19 0.60 -7.05
C VAL A 277 -25.26 0.75 -5.84
N VAL A 278 -25.10 -0.32 -5.06
CA VAL A 278 -24.30 -0.30 -3.81
C VAL A 278 -23.39 -1.52 -3.73
N ASN A 279 -22.09 -1.33 -3.50
CA ASN A 279 -21.23 -2.44 -3.09
C ASN A 279 -21.42 -2.70 -1.59
N VAL A 280 -21.77 -3.92 -1.19
CA VAL A 280 -22.18 -4.22 0.19
C VAL A 280 -21.23 -5.20 0.86
N SER A 281 -21.32 -5.24 2.19
CA SER A 281 -20.59 -6.17 3.02
C SER A 281 -21.34 -6.45 4.34
N SER A 282 -21.05 -7.60 4.96
CA SER A 282 -21.70 -8.22 6.10
C SER A 282 -20.89 -8.00 7.38
N LEU A 283 -19.55 -7.94 7.29
CA LEU A 283 -18.66 -7.77 8.44
C LEU A 283 -18.05 -6.37 8.54
N CYS A 284 -18.60 -5.40 7.82
CA CYS A 284 -18.12 -4.03 7.84
C CYS A 284 -18.73 -3.24 9.02
N GLY A 285 -17.93 -2.35 9.63
CA GLY A 285 -18.43 -1.45 10.68
C GLY A 285 -19.55 -0.49 10.22
N LEU A 286 -19.77 -0.36 8.91
CA LEU A 286 -20.85 0.44 8.31
C LEU A 286 -22.13 -0.38 8.06
N THR A 287 -22.06 -1.70 8.15
CA THR A 287 -23.18 -2.63 7.91
C THR A 287 -24.38 -2.38 8.82
N PRO A 288 -24.22 -2.16 10.15
CA PRO A 288 -25.35 -1.96 11.06
C PRO A 288 -26.15 -0.69 10.80
N THR A 289 -25.62 0.26 10.04
CA THR A 289 -26.34 1.50 9.66
C THR A 289 -26.83 1.44 8.22
N ASN A 290 -26.00 0.95 7.29
CA ASN A 290 -26.35 1.00 5.87
C ASN A 290 -27.49 0.06 5.49
N TYR A 291 -27.49 -1.21 5.94
CA TYR A 291 -28.59 -2.11 5.58
C TYR A 291 -29.95 -1.63 6.10
N PRO A 292 -30.11 -1.23 7.38
CA PRO A 292 -31.37 -0.68 7.86
C PRO A 292 -31.86 0.52 7.06
N GLU A 293 -30.98 1.49 6.76
CA GLU A 293 -31.39 2.67 6.00
C GLU A 293 -31.73 2.36 4.54
N LEU A 294 -30.98 1.46 3.89
CA LEU A 294 -31.29 0.99 2.53
C LEU A 294 -32.64 0.27 2.49
N THR A 295 -32.91 -0.64 3.44
CA THR A 295 -34.21 -1.30 3.56
C THR A 295 -35.32 -0.27 3.76
N LYS A 296 -35.08 0.76 4.59
CA LYS A 296 -36.09 1.81 4.82
C LYS A 296 -36.37 2.66 3.58
N LEU A 297 -35.34 3.03 2.83
CA LEU A 297 -35.52 3.74 1.54
C LEU A 297 -36.29 2.89 0.54
N ASP A 298 -35.95 1.60 0.45
CA ASP A 298 -36.63 0.64 -0.41
C ASP A 298 -38.12 0.52 -0.04
N GLU A 299 -38.45 0.34 1.24
CA GLU A 299 -39.84 0.33 1.73
C GLU A 299 -40.62 1.60 1.36
N MET A 300 -39.97 2.77 1.38
CA MET A 300 -40.63 4.05 1.13
C MET A 300 -40.85 4.32 -0.37
N TYR A 301 -39.91 3.91 -1.22
CA TYR A 301 -39.83 4.41 -2.60
C TYR A 301 -39.87 3.35 -3.69
N ARG A 302 -39.83 2.05 -3.36
CA ARG A 302 -39.90 0.98 -4.36
C ARG A 302 -41.12 1.09 -5.26
N ASP A 303 -42.29 1.28 -4.67
CA ASP A 303 -43.55 1.42 -5.41
C ASP A 303 -43.63 2.71 -6.25
N GLN A 304 -42.77 3.69 -5.95
CA GLN A 304 -42.63 4.93 -6.71
C GLN A 304 -41.59 4.83 -7.85
N GLY A 305 -40.87 3.71 -7.91
CA GLY A 305 -39.90 3.40 -8.96
C GLY A 305 -38.43 3.47 -8.54
N LEU A 306 -38.12 3.42 -7.25
CA LEU A 306 -36.74 3.17 -6.78
C LEU A 306 -36.42 1.67 -6.85
N GLU A 307 -35.23 1.33 -7.31
CA GLU A 307 -34.69 -0.03 -7.28
C GLU A 307 -33.30 0.00 -6.65
N ILE A 308 -33.06 -0.79 -5.62
CA ILE A 308 -31.74 -0.93 -4.99
C ILE A 308 -31.10 -2.22 -5.51
N LEU A 309 -29.84 -2.12 -5.97
CA LEU A 309 -29.05 -3.25 -6.45
C LEU A 309 -27.82 -3.41 -5.57
N ALA A 310 -27.77 -4.52 -4.83
CA ALA A 310 -26.72 -4.83 -3.88
C ALA A 310 -25.69 -5.80 -4.47
N PHE A 311 -24.41 -5.40 -4.41
CA PHE A 311 -23.28 -6.13 -4.98
C PHE A 311 -22.29 -6.48 -3.87
N PRO A 312 -22.36 -7.69 -3.28
CA PRO A 312 -21.41 -8.12 -2.28
C PRO A 312 -19.98 -8.13 -2.84
N CYS A 313 -19.02 -7.63 -2.07
CA CYS A 313 -17.63 -7.53 -2.52
C CYS A 313 -16.65 -7.77 -1.37
N ASN A 314 -15.68 -8.67 -1.59
CA ASN A 314 -14.71 -9.03 -0.55
C ASN A 314 -13.39 -8.24 -0.65
N GLN A 315 -13.27 -7.27 -1.56
CA GLN A 315 -12.03 -6.51 -1.80
C GLN A 315 -11.67 -5.51 -0.68
N PHE A 316 -12.53 -5.35 0.34
CA PHE A 316 -12.38 -4.31 1.36
C PHE A 316 -12.22 -4.95 2.74
N ALA A 317 -10.96 -5.14 3.15
CA ALA A 317 -10.56 -5.81 4.38
C ALA A 317 -11.21 -7.19 4.61
N SER A 318 -11.49 -7.90 3.51
CA SER A 318 -12.07 -9.26 3.52
C SER A 318 -13.33 -9.38 4.38
N GLN A 319 -14.16 -8.32 4.34
CA GLN A 319 -15.38 -8.19 5.15
C GLN A 319 -16.62 -8.86 4.52
N GLU A 320 -16.46 -9.55 3.39
CA GLU A 320 -17.49 -10.39 2.76
C GLU A 320 -16.98 -11.82 2.47
N PRO A 321 -16.50 -12.55 3.49
CA PRO A 321 -15.85 -13.84 3.27
C PRO A 321 -16.83 -14.93 2.87
N GLY A 322 -18.10 -14.84 3.29
CA GLY A 322 -19.08 -15.92 3.18
C GLY A 322 -19.51 -16.27 1.75
N THR A 323 -20.11 -17.45 1.58
CA THR A 323 -20.71 -17.91 0.31
C THR A 323 -21.98 -17.12 -0.03
N HIS A 324 -22.52 -17.29 -1.24
CA HIS A 324 -23.79 -16.65 -1.61
C HIS A 324 -24.92 -17.00 -0.64
N GLU A 325 -24.99 -18.26 -0.20
CA GLU A 325 -25.98 -18.74 0.77
C GLU A 325 -25.80 -18.08 2.14
N GLU A 326 -24.56 -17.98 2.63
CA GLU A 326 -24.26 -17.35 3.92
C GLU A 326 -24.55 -15.86 3.90
N ILE A 327 -24.26 -15.17 2.79
CA ILE A 327 -24.59 -13.76 2.60
C ILE A 327 -26.10 -13.56 2.61
N MET A 328 -26.83 -14.38 1.84
CA MET A 328 -28.29 -14.30 1.79
C MET A 328 -28.94 -14.64 3.14
N GLU A 329 -28.38 -15.57 3.91
CA GLU A 329 -28.82 -15.85 5.27
C GLU A 329 -28.56 -14.66 6.21
N PHE A 330 -27.35 -14.09 6.14
CA PHE A 330 -26.97 -12.94 6.95
C PHE A 330 -27.92 -11.76 6.74
N VAL A 331 -28.26 -11.42 5.50
CA VAL A 331 -29.08 -10.22 5.21
C VAL A 331 -30.55 -10.38 5.58
N LYS A 332 -31.04 -11.59 5.87
CA LYS A 332 -32.43 -11.81 6.35
C LYS A 332 -32.72 -11.02 7.63
N GLN A 333 -31.73 -10.82 8.50
CA GLN A 333 -31.90 -10.05 9.74
C GLN A 333 -32.28 -8.57 9.49
N TYR A 334 -31.97 -8.05 8.30
CA TYR A 334 -32.29 -6.68 7.90
C TYR A 334 -33.55 -6.59 7.02
N ASN A 335 -34.24 -7.72 6.79
CA ASN A 335 -35.43 -7.81 5.96
C ASN A 335 -35.26 -7.16 4.57
N CYS A 336 -34.06 -7.27 3.99
CA CYS A 336 -33.78 -6.70 2.69
C CYS A 336 -34.59 -7.43 1.63
N LYS A 337 -35.37 -6.68 0.84
CA LYS A 337 -36.20 -7.21 -0.26
C LYS A 337 -35.67 -6.86 -1.64
N PHE A 338 -34.58 -6.10 -1.71
CA PHE A 338 -34.01 -5.62 -2.97
C PHE A 338 -33.06 -6.66 -3.59
N GLN A 339 -32.69 -6.47 -4.86
CA GLN A 339 -31.94 -7.47 -5.62
C GLN A 339 -30.49 -7.56 -5.12
N PHE A 340 -30.04 -8.78 -4.82
CA PHE A 340 -28.63 -9.10 -4.62
C PHE A 340 -28.05 -9.78 -5.86
N PHE A 341 -26.81 -9.40 -6.18
CA PHE A 341 -26.00 -10.01 -7.21
C PHE A 341 -24.93 -10.91 -6.62
N GLU A 342 -24.31 -11.75 -7.44
CA GLU A 342 -23.21 -12.60 -6.99
C GLU A 342 -22.06 -11.78 -6.39
N LYS A 343 -21.32 -12.40 -5.47
CA LYS A 343 -20.15 -11.78 -4.86
C LYS A 343 -19.00 -11.72 -5.88
N HIS A 344 -18.53 -10.51 -6.20
CA HIS A 344 -17.47 -10.35 -7.17
C HIS A 344 -16.75 -8.99 -7.01
N ASP A 345 -15.58 -8.87 -7.63
CA ASP A 345 -14.73 -7.70 -7.62
C ASP A 345 -15.41 -6.47 -8.24
N VAL A 346 -15.27 -5.32 -7.58
CA VAL A 346 -15.73 -4.02 -8.08
C VAL A 346 -14.58 -3.13 -8.54
N ASN A 347 -13.33 -3.46 -8.22
CA ASN A 347 -12.10 -2.78 -8.63
C ASN A 347 -11.14 -3.71 -9.40
N GLY A 348 -10.28 -3.11 -10.23
CA GLY A 348 -9.21 -3.77 -10.94
C GLY A 348 -9.62 -4.52 -12.21
N ALA A 349 -8.70 -5.33 -12.75
CA ALA A 349 -8.87 -5.98 -14.06
C ALA A 349 -10.08 -6.94 -14.12
N ASN A 350 -10.49 -7.47 -12.97
CA ASN A 350 -11.66 -8.32 -12.82
C ASN A 350 -12.90 -7.54 -12.34
N ALA A 351 -12.87 -6.21 -12.33
CA ALA A 351 -14.03 -5.42 -11.95
C ALA A 351 -15.21 -5.70 -12.89
N ARG A 352 -16.39 -5.92 -12.30
CA ARG A 352 -17.62 -6.15 -13.05
C ARG A 352 -17.95 -4.96 -13.96
N PRO A 353 -18.52 -5.18 -15.16
CA PRO A 353 -18.86 -4.12 -16.10
C PRO A 353 -19.69 -2.99 -15.50
N VAL A 354 -20.64 -3.30 -14.61
CA VAL A 354 -21.47 -2.31 -13.91
C VAL A 354 -20.62 -1.30 -13.14
N PHE A 355 -19.70 -1.76 -12.29
CA PHE A 355 -18.85 -0.85 -11.53
C PHE A 355 -17.82 -0.14 -12.39
N THR A 356 -17.26 -0.81 -13.39
CA THR A 356 -16.33 -0.22 -14.34
C THR A 356 -16.98 0.96 -15.07
N TYR A 357 -18.20 0.79 -15.59
CA TYR A 357 -18.98 1.86 -16.23
C TYR A 357 -19.31 3.01 -15.26
N LEU A 358 -19.84 2.69 -14.08
CA LEU A 358 -20.26 3.71 -13.11
C LEU A 358 -19.09 4.56 -12.60
N LYS A 359 -17.93 3.95 -12.34
CA LYS A 359 -16.71 4.65 -11.90
C LYS A 359 -16.11 5.51 -13.01
N ALA A 360 -16.22 5.08 -14.28
CA ALA A 360 -15.82 5.88 -15.43
C ALA A 360 -16.69 7.13 -15.62
N LYS A 361 -18.02 6.98 -15.49
CA LYS A 361 -18.98 8.10 -15.64
C LYS A 361 -19.03 9.02 -14.41
N LEU A 362 -18.80 8.49 -13.22
CA LEU A 362 -18.83 9.21 -11.95
C LEU A 362 -17.49 9.01 -11.20
N PRO A 363 -16.42 9.71 -11.65
CA PRO A 363 -15.10 9.60 -11.04
C PRO A 363 -15.11 10.09 -9.58
N GLY A 364 -14.24 9.52 -8.75
CA GLY A 364 -14.05 9.95 -7.36
C GLY A 364 -12.99 11.04 -7.23
N SER A 365 -12.96 11.75 -6.11
CA SER A 365 -12.06 12.90 -5.89
C SER A 365 -10.55 12.55 -5.83
N PHE A 366 -10.20 11.27 -5.73
CA PHE A 366 -8.81 10.79 -5.65
C PHE A 366 -8.62 9.51 -6.49
N GLY A 367 -9.23 9.49 -7.68
CA GLY A 367 -9.27 8.34 -8.57
C GLY A 367 -10.65 7.70 -8.68
N ASN A 368 -10.80 6.81 -9.66
CA ASN A 368 -12.11 6.27 -10.03
C ASN A 368 -12.50 5.04 -9.22
N PHE A 369 -11.54 4.33 -8.61
CA PHE A 369 -11.79 3.11 -7.83
C PHE A 369 -12.76 3.33 -6.65
N VAL A 370 -13.49 2.28 -6.29
CA VAL A 370 -14.31 2.22 -5.06
C VAL A 370 -13.38 2.14 -3.87
N LYS A 371 -13.53 3.04 -2.90
CA LYS A 371 -12.58 3.16 -1.77
C LYS A 371 -12.86 2.19 -0.63
N TRP A 372 -14.11 1.80 -0.46
CA TRP A 372 -14.55 0.95 0.64
C TRP A 372 -15.93 0.34 0.39
N ASN A 373 -16.34 -0.56 1.28
CA ASN A 373 -17.71 -1.03 1.41
C ASN A 373 -18.71 0.14 1.49
N PHE A 374 -19.89 -0.06 0.90
CA PHE A 374 -21.00 0.89 0.86
C PHE A 374 -20.72 2.19 0.09
N THR A 375 -19.93 2.16 -0.97
CA THR A 375 -19.98 3.23 -1.99
C THR A 375 -21.30 3.08 -2.76
N LYS A 376 -21.97 4.20 -3.05
CA LYS A 376 -23.25 4.19 -3.78
C LYS A 376 -23.16 4.97 -5.07
N PHE A 377 -23.87 4.51 -6.09
CA PHE A 377 -24.06 5.21 -7.34
C PHE A 377 -25.56 5.29 -7.63
N LEU A 378 -26.05 6.49 -7.89
CA LEU A 378 -27.43 6.74 -8.26
C LEU A 378 -27.50 6.94 -9.77
N VAL A 379 -28.41 6.21 -10.40
CA VAL A 379 -28.71 6.25 -11.84
C VAL A 379 -30.14 6.73 -12.01
N ASP A 380 -30.37 7.63 -12.97
CA ASP A 380 -31.68 8.18 -13.24
C ASP A 380 -32.61 7.22 -14.02
N ARG A 381 -33.85 7.66 -14.27
CA ARG A 381 -34.88 6.89 -15.00
C ARG A 381 -34.53 6.61 -16.47
N ASN A 382 -33.48 7.24 -17.01
CA ASN A 382 -33.03 7.08 -18.39
C ASN A 382 -31.74 6.23 -18.48
N GLY A 383 -31.26 5.70 -17.35
CA GLY A 383 -30.05 4.89 -17.30
C GLY A 383 -28.77 5.72 -17.32
N VAL A 384 -28.87 7.03 -17.05
CA VAL A 384 -27.73 7.93 -16.98
C VAL A 384 -27.24 8.01 -15.52
N PRO A 385 -25.95 7.76 -15.26
CA PRO A 385 -25.37 7.93 -13.92
C PRO A 385 -25.52 9.38 -13.45
N TYR A 386 -26.18 9.59 -12.32
CA TYR A 386 -26.49 10.90 -11.76
C TYR A 386 -25.42 11.36 -10.76
N LYS A 387 -25.12 10.54 -9.74
CA LYS A 387 -24.20 10.93 -8.65
C LYS A 387 -23.63 9.73 -7.92
N ARG A 388 -22.40 9.90 -7.41
CA ARG A 388 -21.69 8.94 -6.57
C ARG A 388 -21.63 9.46 -5.13
N TYR A 389 -21.80 8.56 -4.16
CA TYR A 389 -21.74 8.84 -2.73
C TYR A 389 -20.66 8.00 -2.06
N ALA A 390 -19.97 8.61 -1.10
CA ALA A 390 -18.89 7.99 -0.35
C ALA A 390 -19.43 6.91 0.62
N PRO A 391 -18.56 5.99 1.08
CA PRO A 391 -18.91 4.99 2.10
C PRO A 391 -19.64 5.54 3.32
N LYS A 392 -19.21 6.70 3.82
CA LYS A 392 -19.75 7.36 5.02
C LYS A 392 -20.97 8.23 4.75
N ASP A 393 -21.34 8.46 3.50
CA ASP A 393 -22.60 9.13 3.17
C ASP A 393 -23.74 8.15 3.46
N LEU A 394 -24.50 8.45 4.51
CA LEU A 394 -25.62 7.63 4.94
C LEU A 394 -26.74 7.65 3.91
N PRO A 395 -27.42 6.53 3.64
CA PRO A 395 -28.50 6.49 2.65
C PRO A 395 -29.54 7.62 2.77
N PHE A 396 -29.95 7.98 3.98
CA PHE A 396 -30.90 9.09 4.16
C PHE A 396 -30.33 10.48 3.88
N SER A 397 -29.00 10.67 3.94
CA SER A 397 -28.38 11.98 3.68
C SER A 397 -28.57 12.46 2.24
N PHE A 398 -28.85 11.55 1.30
CA PHE A 398 -29.11 11.84 -0.11
C PHE A 398 -30.53 11.48 -0.58
N GLU A 399 -31.47 11.29 0.35
CA GLU A 399 -32.88 11.02 0.02
C GLU A 399 -33.48 12.12 -0.88
N GLY A 400 -33.06 13.37 -0.71
CA GLY A 400 -33.50 14.48 -1.56
C GLY A 400 -33.15 14.29 -3.04
N ASP A 401 -31.99 13.71 -3.34
CA ASP A 401 -31.58 13.37 -4.71
C ASP A 401 -32.46 12.25 -5.30
N ILE A 402 -32.82 11.24 -4.48
CA ILE A 402 -33.76 10.17 -4.87
C ILE A 402 -35.14 10.76 -5.21
N LYS A 403 -35.72 11.56 -4.30
CA LYS A 403 -37.03 12.20 -4.50
C LYS A 403 -37.06 13.04 -5.77
N LYS A 404 -35.99 13.80 -6.01
CA LYS A 404 -35.84 14.63 -7.21
C LYS A 404 -35.91 13.79 -8.49
N LEU A 405 -35.21 12.65 -8.55
CA LEU A 405 -35.24 11.78 -9.73
C LEU A 405 -36.55 11.00 -9.85
N LEU A 406 -37.19 10.63 -8.74
CA LEU A 406 -38.49 9.98 -8.77
C LEU A 406 -39.61 10.90 -9.27
N ALA A 407 -39.51 12.21 -9.02
CA ALA A 407 -40.45 13.21 -9.51
C ALA A 407 -40.29 13.55 -11.00
N GLN A 408 -39.23 13.08 -11.66
CA GLN A 408 -39.04 13.24 -13.11
C GLN A 408 -39.78 12.14 -13.87
N ASP A 409 -40.36 12.49 -15.01
CA ASP A 409 -40.87 11.49 -15.95
C ASP A 409 -39.70 10.80 -16.67
N ALA A 410 -39.85 9.50 -16.94
CA ALA A 410 -38.93 8.81 -17.84
C ALA A 410 -39.08 9.41 -19.24
N GLN A 411 -37.97 9.80 -19.88
CA GLN A 411 -38.03 10.25 -21.27
C GLN A 411 -38.28 9.02 -22.16
N ALA A 412 -39.27 9.13 -23.05
CA ALA A 412 -39.76 8.04 -23.90
C ALA A 412 -38.68 7.44 -24.81
#